data_AF-A0A402ABW0-F1
#
_entry.id   AF-A0A402ABW0-F1
#
_cell.length_a   1.000
_cell.length_b   1.000
_cell.length_c   1.000
_cell.angle_alpha   90.00
_cell.angle_beta   90.00
_cell.angle_gamma   90.00
#
_symmetry.space_group_name_H-M   'P 1'
#
loop_
_entity.id
_entity.type
_entity.pdbx_description
1 polymer ?
#
loop_
_entity_poly.entity_id
_entity_poly.type
_entity_poly.pdbx_seq_one_letter_code
_entity_poly.pdbx_strand_id
1 'polypeptide(L)'
;MLETGHHSAFQNIEQVIKLFYDRFKVERAAFQQHFLHGAPSITVAEQEQLASLILNRLMFIYFLQKQGFLNSDPQYLFHQLQATQRRIGSDKFYSTFLFALFHEVLGKAERSPETLALFGHIPYLGGSLFTLREIERHYPQLNIPDLAFERLFAFFDLYRWYVDEPAGQEKNLLTPDVLGYIFEQYVNQQQMGLTIPGRM
;
A
#
# COMPACT_ATOMS: atom_id res chain seq x y z
N MET A 1 -39.13 -19.64 -2.26
CA MET A 1 -38.80 -18.52 -1.37
C MET A 1 -37.30 -18.59 -1.10
N LEU A 2 -36.49 -18.05 -2.01
CA LEU A 2 -35.01 -18.15 -1.98
C LEU A 2 -34.40 -16.92 -2.66
N GLU A 3 -34.53 -15.71 -2.09
CA GLU A 3 -33.83 -14.50 -2.63
C GLU A 3 -33.46 -13.45 -1.56
N THR A 4 -33.27 -13.84 -0.29
CA THR A 4 -32.90 -12.89 0.78
C THR A 4 -31.46 -12.98 1.28
N GLY A 5 -30.68 -13.98 0.83
CA GLY A 5 -29.29 -14.17 1.27
C GLY A 5 -28.29 -13.18 0.68
N HIS A 6 -28.38 -12.93 -0.63
CA HIS A 6 -27.40 -12.11 -1.37
C HIS A 6 -27.43 -10.63 -0.95
N HIS A 7 -28.60 -10.04 -0.72
CA HIS A 7 -28.70 -8.61 -0.35
C HIS A 7 -28.05 -8.25 0.99
N SER A 8 -28.01 -9.18 1.96
CA SER A 8 -27.47 -8.92 3.29
C SER A 8 -25.93 -8.97 3.36
N ALA A 9 -25.31 -9.83 2.54
CA ALA A 9 -23.86 -9.96 2.47
C ALA A 9 -23.22 -8.73 1.80
N PHE A 10 -23.82 -8.26 0.70
CA PHE A 10 -23.40 -7.05 -0.02
C PHE A 10 -23.46 -5.78 0.86
N GLN A 11 -24.54 -5.59 1.63
CA GLN A 11 -24.64 -4.44 2.54
C GLN A 11 -23.59 -4.47 3.66
N ASN A 12 -23.20 -5.66 4.11
CA ASN A 12 -22.17 -5.82 5.13
C ASN A 12 -20.78 -5.47 4.55
N ILE A 13 -20.50 -5.88 3.31
CA ILE A 13 -19.24 -5.57 2.62
C ILE A 13 -19.09 -4.07 2.40
N GLU A 14 -20.12 -3.35 1.94
CA GLU A 14 -20.07 -1.89 1.78
C GLU A 14 -19.74 -1.17 3.09
N GLN A 15 -20.28 -1.64 4.22
CA GLN A 15 -19.96 -1.09 5.54
C GLN A 15 -18.50 -1.34 5.92
N VAL A 16 -17.97 -2.53 5.65
CA VAL A 16 -16.56 -2.85 5.89
C VAL A 16 -15.64 -1.97 5.05
N ILE A 17 -15.95 -1.82 3.76
CA ILE A 17 -15.23 -0.93 2.85
C ILE A 17 -15.21 0.47 3.42
N LYS A 18 -16.38 1.00 3.80
CA LYS A 18 -16.49 2.34 4.37
C LYS A 18 -15.66 2.49 5.65
N LEU A 19 -15.74 1.54 6.58
CA LEU A 19 -14.97 1.56 7.82
C LEU A 19 -13.46 1.47 7.57
N PHE A 20 -13.04 0.62 6.63
CA PHE A 20 -11.66 0.55 6.17
C PHE A 20 -11.20 1.90 5.62
N TYR A 21 -11.98 2.51 4.72
CA TYR A 21 -11.65 3.82 4.15
C TYR A 21 -11.56 4.93 5.19
N ASP A 22 -12.52 4.99 6.10
CA ASP A 22 -12.54 6.00 7.15
C ASP A 22 -11.32 5.85 8.07
N ARG A 23 -10.95 4.61 8.41
CA ARG A 23 -9.73 4.36 9.18
C ARG A 23 -8.46 4.60 8.36
N PHE A 24 -8.45 4.22 7.09
CA PHE A 24 -7.32 4.43 6.17
C PHE A 24 -7.01 5.92 6.00
N LYS A 25 -8.02 6.79 5.94
CA LYS A 25 -7.82 8.25 5.92
C LYS A 25 -7.09 8.75 7.17
N VAL A 26 -7.43 8.21 8.34
CA VAL A 26 -6.78 8.56 9.62
C VAL A 26 -5.33 8.07 9.65
N GLU A 27 -5.07 6.81 9.27
CA GLU A 27 -3.71 6.29 9.23
C GLU A 27 -2.86 6.98 8.16
N ARG A 28 -3.45 7.35 7.02
CA ARG A 28 -2.79 8.15 5.98
C ARG A 28 -2.39 9.53 6.50
N ALA A 29 -3.28 10.23 7.19
CA ALA A 29 -2.97 11.53 7.77
C ALA A 29 -1.84 11.42 8.80
N ALA A 30 -1.85 10.38 9.64
CA ALA A 30 -0.75 10.11 10.57
C ALA A 30 0.56 9.80 9.82
N PHE A 31 0.51 9.03 8.74
CA PHE A 31 1.68 8.68 7.93
C PHE A 31 2.33 9.92 7.28
N GLN A 32 1.52 10.85 6.77
CA GLN A 32 1.98 12.09 6.14
C GLN A 32 2.83 12.96 7.08
N GLN A 33 2.49 13.01 8.37
CA GLN A 33 3.23 13.81 9.36
C GLN A 33 4.70 13.42 9.48
N HIS A 34 5.06 12.19 9.11
CA HIS A 34 6.44 11.73 9.15
C HIS A 34 7.33 12.30 8.03
N PHE A 35 6.75 12.85 6.95
CA PHE A 35 7.53 13.38 5.83
C PHE A 35 8.22 14.71 6.11
N LEU A 36 7.70 15.49 7.06
CA LEU A 36 8.25 16.80 7.43
C LEU A 36 9.71 16.73 7.90
N HIS A 37 10.14 15.58 8.44
CA HIS A 37 11.51 15.38 8.92
C HIS A 37 12.50 15.10 7.78
N GLY A 38 12.05 14.46 6.69
CA GLY A 38 12.90 14.06 5.56
C GLY A 38 12.82 14.98 4.34
N ALA A 39 11.83 15.86 4.27
CA ALA A 39 11.60 16.78 3.16
C ALA A 39 10.99 18.10 3.66
N PRO A 40 11.77 19.04 4.21
CA PRO A 40 11.23 20.24 4.85
C PRO A 40 10.51 21.21 3.89
N SER A 41 10.73 21.08 2.57
CA SER A 41 10.08 21.89 1.54
C SER A 41 8.84 21.24 0.91
N ILE A 42 8.44 20.05 1.37
CA ILE A 42 7.31 19.32 0.78
C ILE A 42 5.98 19.99 1.11
N THR A 43 5.21 20.32 0.09
CA THR A 43 3.88 20.92 0.26
C THR A 43 2.88 19.90 0.81
N VAL A 44 1.79 20.36 1.42
CA VAL A 44 0.73 19.46 1.93
C VAL A 44 0.14 18.60 0.81
N ALA A 45 -0.03 19.16 -0.39
CA ALA A 45 -0.53 18.42 -1.54
C ALA A 45 0.43 17.30 -1.98
N GLU A 46 1.74 17.57 -2.00
CA GLU A 46 2.76 16.57 -2.31
C GLU A 46 2.85 15.49 -1.23
N GLN A 47 2.74 15.85 0.05
CA GLN A 47 2.65 14.87 1.14
C GLN A 47 1.45 13.94 0.94
N GLU A 48 0.30 14.50 0.57
CA GLU A 48 -0.89 13.70 0.31
C GLU A 48 -0.72 12.76 -0.87
N GLN A 49 -0.17 13.25 -1.97
CA GLN A 49 0.11 12.46 -3.15
C GLN A 49 1.10 11.33 -2.84
N LEU A 50 2.20 11.63 -2.14
CA LEU A 50 3.26 10.67 -1.81
C LEU A 50 2.78 9.62 -0.80
N ALA A 51 2.08 10.03 0.26
CA ALA A 51 1.52 9.10 1.24
C ALA A 51 0.54 8.14 0.57
N SER A 52 -0.38 8.67 -0.24
CA SER A 52 -1.37 7.83 -0.91
C SER A 52 -0.69 6.84 -1.85
N LEU A 53 0.32 7.26 -2.61
CA LEU A 53 1.09 6.38 -3.48
C LEU A 53 1.80 5.26 -2.71
N ILE A 54 2.52 5.60 -1.63
CA ILE A 54 3.24 4.61 -0.82
C ILE A 54 2.26 3.64 -0.16
N LEU A 55 1.17 4.15 0.42
CA LEU A 55 0.16 3.32 1.07
C LEU A 55 -0.56 2.39 0.09
N ASN A 56 -0.86 2.88 -1.11
CA ASN A 56 -1.48 2.05 -2.15
C ASN A 56 -0.57 0.90 -2.57
N ARG A 57 0.74 1.16 -2.76
CA ARG A 57 1.73 0.11 -3.01
C ARG A 57 1.82 -0.86 -1.84
N LEU A 58 1.84 -0.35 -0.60
CA LEU A 58 1.90 -1.18 0.59
C LEU A 58 0.65 -2.05 0.73
N MET A 59 -0.56 -1.53 0.51
CA MET A 59 -1.79 -2.32 0.53
C MET A 59 -1.75 -3.46 -0.49
N PHE A 60 -1.27 -3.18 -1.71
CA PHE A 60 -1.14 -4.23 -2.73
C PHE A 60 -0.12 -5.29 -2.34
N ILE A 61 1.04 -4.89 -1.82
CA ILE A 61 2.06 -5.83 -1.36
C ILE A 61 1.56 -6.61 -0.15
N TYR A 62 0.81 -5.98 0.73
CA TYR A 62 0.20 -6.62 1.88
C TYR A 62 -0.83 -7.68 1.45
N PHE A 63 -1.62 -7.38 0.42
CA PHE A 63 -2.49 -8.36 -0.21
C PHE A 63 -1.68 -9.56 -0.75
N LEU A 64 -0.60 -9.31 -1.50
CA LEU A 64 0.25 -10.37 -2.06
C LEU A 64 0.89 -11.27 -0.99
N GLN A 65 1.40 -10.71 0.11
CA GLN A 65 1.97 -11.53 1.18
C GLN A 65 0.91 -12.43 1.80
N LYS A 66 -0.33 -11.95 2.00
CA LYS A 66 -1.40 -12.76 2.59
C LYS A 66 -1.83 -13.90 1.67
N GLN A 67 -1.61 -13.76 0.36
CA GLN A 67 -1.77 -14.85 -0.62
C GLN A 67 -0.53 -15.75 -0.75
N GLY A 68 0.54 -15.50 0.00
CA GLY A 68 1.78 -16.28 -0.05
C GLY A 68 2.66 -16.00 -1.27
N PHE A 69 2.40 -14.93 -2.02
CA PHE A 69 3.21 -14.57 -3.20
C PHE A 69 4.55 -13.94 -2.85
N LEU A 70 4.75 -13.48 -1.61
CA LEU A 70 6.02 -12.90 -1.17
C LEU A 70 6.81 -13.94 -0.38
N ASN A 71 7.64 -14.71 -1.09
CA ASN A 71 8.50 -15.75 -0.52
C ASN A 71 7.77 -16.76 0.38
N SER A 72 6.47 -17.01 0.09
CA SER A 72 5.59 -17.85 0.91
C SER A 72 5.47 -17.43 2.37
N ASP A 73 5.73 -16.15 2.67
CA ASP A 73 5.72 -15.59 4.01
C ASP A 73 4.51 -14.64 4.20
N PRO A 74 3.49 -15.04 5.00
CA PRO A 74 2.32 -14.21 5.26
C PRO A 74 2.61 -12.98 6.13
N GLN A 75 3.81 -12.88 6.71
CA GLN A 75 4.31 -11.76 7.51
C GLN A 75 5.56 -11.12 6.88
N TYR A 76 5.77 -11.30 5.57
CA TYR A 76 6.96 -10.89 4.83
C TYR A 76 7.42 -9.46 5.15
N LEU A 77 6.53 -8.45 5.04
CA LEU A 77 6.91 -7.07 5.29
C LEU A 77 7.37 -6.81 6.73
N PHE A 78 6.76 -7.48 7.71
CA PHE A 78 7.16 -7.36 9.11
C PHE A 78 8.51 -8.04 9.37
N HIS A 79 8.74 -9.23 8.83
CA HIS A 79 10.04 -9.90 8.95
C HIS A 79 11.15 -9.12 8.26
N GLN A 80 10.88 -8.51 7.11
CA GLN A 80 11.85 -7.68 6.39
C GLN A 80 12.14 -6.35 7.10
N LEU A 81 11.13 -5.77 7.78
CA LEU A 81 11.34 -4.64 8.67
C LEU A 81 12.32 -4.99 9.79
N GLN A 82 12.05 -6.08 10.52
CA GLN A 82 12.95 -6.54 11.59
C GLN A 82 14.35 -6.89 11.09
N ALA A 83 14.46 -7.54 9.92
CA ALA A 83 15.74 -7.88 9.31
C ALA A 83 16.53 -6.62 8.93
N THR A 84 15.84 -5.61 8.40
CA THR A 84 16.46 -4.32 8.04
C THR A 84 16.96 -3.58 9.28
N GLN A 85 16.14 -3.51 10.33
CA GLN A 85 16.52 -2.94 11.62
C GLN A 85 17.77 -3.60 12.20
N ARG A 86 17.85 -4.94 12.14
CA ARG A 86 19.02 -5.69 12.63
C ARG A 86 20.27 -5.49 11.79
N ARG A 87 20.13 -5.35 10.47
CA ARG A 87 21.27 -5.29 9.53
C ARG A 87 21.82 -3.88 9.35
N ILE A 88 20.95 -2.88 9.27
CA ILE A 88 21.31 -1.51 8.86
C ILE A 88 21.05 -0.51 10.00
N GLY A 89 20.13 -0.83 10.91
CA GLY A 89 19.69 0.06 11.99
C GLY A 89 18.28 0.59 11.76
N SER A 90 17.77 1.34 12.74
CA SER A 90 16.41 1.87 12.75
C SER A 90 16.19 2.97 11.71
N ASP A 91 14.93 3.13 11.31
CA ASP A 91 14.44 4.17 10.39
C ASP A 91 15.10 4.10 9.01
N LYS A 92 15.40 2.89 8.54
CA LYS A 92 16.00 2.62 7.22
C LYS A 92 15.15 1.72 6.35
N PHE A 93 14.02 1.23 6.85
CA PHE A 93 13.18 0.29 6.12
C PHE A 93 12.67 0.85 4.79
N TYR A 94 12.21 2.10 4.78
CA TYR A 94 11.72 2.73 3.56
C TYR A 94 12.80 2.88 2.49
N SER A 95 13.88 3.59 2.85
CA SER A 95 14.92 4.02 1.92
C SER A 95 15.78 2.86 1.39
N THR A 96 15.91 1.78 2.16
CA THR A 96 16.77 0.64 1.79
C THR A 96 16.00 -0.56 1.26
N PHE A 97 14.87 -0.91 1.87
CA PHE A 97 14.13 -2.12 1.53
C PHE A 97 12.91 -1.81 0.65
N LEU A 98 11.99 -0.96 1.11
CA LEU A 98 10.73 -0.73 0.37
C LEU A 98 10.98 -0.05 -0.98
N PHE A 99 11.89 0.92 -1.05
CA PHE A 99 12.21 1.59 -2.31
C PHE A 99 12.72 0.59 -3.37
N ALA A 100 13.63 -0.29 -2.98
CA ALA A 100 14.14 -1.35 -3.85
C ALA A 100 13.06 -2.40 -4.18
N LEU A 101 12.22 -2.78 -3.20
CA LEU A 101 11.09 -3.68 -3.43
C LEU A 101 10.13 -3.12 -4.48
N PHE A 102 9.78 -1.82 -4.39
CA PHE A 102 8.87 -1.18 -5.33
C PHE A 102 9.46 -1.14 -6.74
N HIS A 103 10.68 -0.64 -6.88
CA HIS A 103 11.20 -0.27 -8.21
C HIS A 103 12.09 -1.33 -8.86
N GLU A 104 12.90 -2.04 -8.07
CA GLU A 104 13.85 -3.02 -8.60
C GLU A 104 13.31 -4.45 -8.60
N VAL A 105 12.34 -4.76 -7.73
CA VAL A 105 11.73 -6.09 -7.68
C VAL A 105 10.38 -6.10 -8.38
N LEU A 106 9.41 -5.31 -7.91
CA LEU A 106 8.05 -5.36 -8.44
C LEU A 106 7.90 -4.59 -9.76
N GLY A 107 8.63 -3.49 -9.92
CA GLY A 107 8.61 -2.62 -11.08
C GLY A 107 9.51 -3.06 -12.25
N LYS A 108 10.43 -4.02 -12.05
CA LYS A 108 11.39 -4.45 -13.07
C LYS A 108 11.38 -5.97 -13.27
N ALA A 109 11.27 -6.40 -14.52
CA ALA A 109 11.26 -7.82 -14.90
C ALA A 109 12.66 -8.44 -14.81
N GLU A 110 13.69 -7.67 -15.21
CA GLU A 110 15.09 -8.08 -15.13
C GLU A 110 15.65 -7.85 -13.72
N ARG A 111 15.96 -8.95 -13.03
CA ARG A 111 16.45 -8.92 -11.64
C ARG A 111 17.81 -9.59 -11.56
N SER A 112 18.70 -8.98 -10.79
CA SER A 112 20.01 -9.57 -10.51
C SER A 112 19.86 -10.78 -9.58
N PRO A 113 20.76 -11.78 -9.67
CA PRO A 113 20.81 -12.89 -8.72
C PRO A 113 20.90 -12.43 -7.26
N GLU A 114 21.62 -11.34 -7.00
CA GLU A 114 21.76 -10.72 -5.68
C GLU A 114 20.43 -10.19 -5.15
N THR A 115 19.63 -9.56 -6.01
CA THR A 115 18.27 -9.12 -5.70
C THR A 115 17.37 -10.31 -5.35
N LEU A 116 17.41 -11.38 -6.15
CA LEU A 116 16.60 -12.58 -5.88
C LEU A 116 17.01 -13.27 -4.57
N ALA A 117 18.30 -13.28 -4.25
CA ALA A 117 18.79 -13.82 -2.98
C ALA A 117 18.33 -12.99 -1.77
N LEU A 118 18.25 -11.66 -1.92
CA LEU A 118 17.87 -10.76 -0.84
C LEU A 118 16.36 -10.75 -0.57
N PHE A 119 15.55 -10.77 -1.64
CA PHE A 119 14.09 -10.62 -1.54
C PHE A 119 13.33 -11.96 -1.64
N GLY A 120 13.99 -13.03 -2.07
CA GLY A 120 13.38 -14.34 -2.26
C GLY A 120 12.47 -14.41 -3.50
N HIS A 121 11.56 -15.37 -3.50
CA HIS A 121 10.67 -15.61 -4.62
C HIS A 121 9.47 -14.64 -4.59
N ILE A 122 9.52 -13.60 -5.42
CA ILE A 122 8.47 -12.58 -5.56
C ILE A 122 8.06 -12.49 -7.03
N PRO A 123 6.77 -12.47 -7.39
CA PRO A 123 6.35 -12.31 -8.79
C PRO A 123 6.72 -10.94 -9.33
N TYR A 124 6.97 -10.84 -10.64
CA TYR A 124 6.97 -9.55 -11.33
C TYR A 124 5.53 -9.16 -11.61
N LEU A 125 5.16 -7.95 -11.20
CA LEU A 125 3.78 -7.47 -11.37
C LEU A 125 3.69 -6.40 -12.45
N GLY A 126 4.79 -5.71 -12.74
CA GLY A 126 4.79 -4.64 -13.73
C GLY A 126 3.72 -3.59 -13.47
N GLY A 127 3.53 -2.70 -14.43
CA GLY A 127 2.43 -1.74 -14.40
C GLY A 127 2.73 -0.43 -13.67
N SER A 128 1.85 0.55 -13.93
CA SER A 128 2.00 1.95 -13.53
C SER A 128 2.04 2.17 -12.01
N LEU A 129 1.60 1.18 -11.21
CA LEU A 129 1.58 1.27 -9.75
C LEU A 129 2.99 1.29 -9.16
N PHE A 130 3.92 0.48 -9.69
CA PHE A 130 5.28 0.34 -9.18
C PHE A 130 6.32 1.16 -9.95
N THR A 131 5.89 1.86 -11.00
CA THR A 131 6.74 2.80 -11.73
C THR A 131 7.14 3.98 -10.84
N LEU A 132 8.44 4.28 -10.83
CA LEU A 132 8.99 5.45 -10.14
C LEU A 132 8.36 6.74 -10.68
N ARG A 133 7.67 7.48 -9.80
CA ARG A 133 6.98 8.73 -10.14
C ARG A 133 7.92 9.93 -9.98
N GLU A 134 7.59 11.01 -10.69
CA GLU A 134 8.35 12.26 -10.64
C GLU A 134 8.43 12.84 -9.22
N ILE A 135 7.35 12.80 -8.43
CA ILE A 135 7.36 13.26 -7.04
C ILE A 135 8.38 12.49 -6.17
N GLU A 136 8.58 11.20 -6.41
CA GLU A 136 9.55 10.40 -5.66
C GLU A 136 10.99 10.78 -6.02
N ARG A 137 11.22 11.24 -7.27
CA ARG A 137 12.53 11.76 -7.71
C ARG A 137 12.85 13.14 -7.12
N HIS A 138 11.83 13.93 -6.78
CA HIS A 138 12.00 15.23 -6.13
C HIS A 138 12.45 15.09 -4.67
N TYR A 139 12.11 13.96 -4.02
CA TYR A 139 12.45 13.69 -2.62
C TYR A 139 13.26 12.39 -2.45
N PRO A 140 14.47 12.28 -3.04
CA PRO A 140 15.25 11.05 -3.03
C PRO A 140 15.81 10.71 -1.64
N GLN A 141 15.89 11.69 -0.74
CA GLN A 141 16.33 11.52 0.65
C GLN A 141 15.15 11.32 1.62
N LEU A 142 13.94 11.10 1.11
CA LEU A 142 12.79 10.85 1.96
C LEU A 142 13.08 9.66 2.89
N ASN A 143 13.05 9.94 4.19
CA ASN A 143 13.17 8.93 5.21
C ASN A 143 11.89 8.90 6.04
N ILE A 144 11.35 7.71 6.23
CA ILE A 144 10.12 7.48 6.97
C ILE A 144 10.48 6.58 8.16
N PRO A 145 10.14 6.96 9.40
CA PRO A 145 10.45 6.16 10.57
C PRO A 145 9.82 4.78 10.51
N ASP A 146 10.52 3.79 11.05
CA ASP A 146 10.07 2.40 11.06
C ASP A 146 8.73 2.23 11.79
N LEU A 147 8.54 3.00 12.87
CA LEU A 147 7.31 3.05 13.66
C LEU A 147 6.05 3.35 12.81
N ALA A 148 6.20 4.14 11.74
CA ALA A 148 5.09 4.45 10.85
C ALA A 148 4.62 3.17 10.11
N PHE A 149 5.54 2.30 9.73
CA PHE A 149 5.22 1.03 9.08
C PHE A 149 4.68 0.00 10.08
N GLU A 150 5.23 -0.07 11.29
CA GLU A 150 4.71 -0.94 12.36
C GLU A 150 3.23 -0.66 12.63
N ARG A 151 2.89 0.63 12.75
CA ARG A 151 1.50 1.08 12.94
C ARG A 151 0.60 0.72 11.76
N LEU A 152 1.08 0.89 10.53
CA LEU A 152 0.33 0.50 9.33
C LEU A 152 0.12 -0.99 9.22
N PHE A 153 1.13 -1.81 9.53
CA PHE A 153 1.01 -3.27 9.50
C PHE A 153 0.03 -3.76 10.55
N ALA A 154 0.07 -3.20 11.77
CA ALA A 154 -0.91 -3.47 12.80
C ALA A 154 -2.34 -3.11 12.35
N PHE A 155 -2.52 -2.00 11.62
CA PHE A 155 -3.80 -1.64 11.02
C PHE A 155 -4.24 -2.64 9.94
N PHE A 156 -3.35 -3.03 9.04
CA PHE A 156 -3.66 -4.01 7.98
C PHE A 156 -3.98 -5.40 8.51
N ASP A 157 -3.40 -5.81 9.64
CA ASP A 157 -3.71 -7.08 10.32
C ASP A 157 -5.13 -7.10 10.93
N LEU A 158 -5.79 -5.95 11.10
CA LEU A 158 -7.20 -5.89 11.55
C LEU A 158 -8.17 -6.41 10.48
N TYR A 159 -7.73 -6.53 9.23
CA TYR A 159 -8.54 -6.94 8.09
C TYR A 159 -8.06 -8.26 7.50
N ARG A 160 -9.02 -9.04 7.00
CA ARG A 160 -8.76 -10.28 6.25
C ARG A 160 -8.71 -9.96 4.77
N TRP A 161 -7.64 -10.40 4.13
CA TRP A 161 -7.35 -10.16 2.71
C TRP A 161 -7.70 -11.43 1.93
N TYR A 162 -8.84 -11.42 1.24
CA TYR A 162 -9.33 -12.56 0.46
C TYR A 162 -9.17 -12.30 -1.04
N VAL A 163 -8.96 -13.35 -1.83
CA VAL A 163 -8.96 -13.24 -3.31
C VAL A 163 -10.39 -13.29 -3.84
N ASP A 164 -11.23 -14.12 -3.25
CA ASP A 164 -12.63 -14.33 -3.62
C ASP A 164 -13.56 -13.93 -2.48
N GLU A 165 -14.83 -13.67 -2.80
CA GLU A 165 -15.86 -13.42 -1.80
C GLU A 165 -16.06 -14.69 -0.95
N PRO A 166 -15.78 -14.67 0.37
CA PRO A 166 -15.90 -15.87 1.18
C PRO A 166 -17.38 -16.25 1.32
N ALA A 167 -17.66 -17.55 1.37
CA ALA A 167 -19.01 -18.10 1.50
C ALA A 167 -19.70 -17.80 2.86
N GLY A 168 -19.17 -16.90 3.68
CA GLY A 168 -19.59 -16.65 5.06
C GLY A 168 -19.64 -15.17 5.46
N GLN A 169 -20.34 -14.89 6.56
CA GLN A 169 -20.54 -13.55 7.12
C GLN A 169 -19.34 -13.09 7.99
N GLU A 170 -18.16 -12.96 7.40
CA GLU A 170 -17.04 -12.33 8.12
C GLU A 170 -17.10 -10.81 8.03
N LYS A 171 -16.79 -10.12 9.13
CA LYS A 171 -17.03 -8.68 9.30
C LYS A 171 -15.88 -7.78 8.88
N ASN A 172 -14.74 -8.29 8.40
CA ASN A 172 -13.56 -7.48 8.05
C ASN A 172 -12.87 -7.99 6.77
N LEU A 173 -13.55 -7.95 5.62
CA LEU A 173 -13.10 -8.50 4.33
C LEU A 173 -12.55 -7.44 3.37
N LEU A 174 -11.38 -7.71 2.78
CA LEU A 174 -10.78 -6.93 1.68
C LEU A 174 -10.53 -7.85 0.48
N THR A 175 -11.16 -7.58 -0.66
CA THR A 175 -11.03 -8.34 -1.92
C THR A 175 -10.29 -7.55 -3.00
N PRO A 176 -9.84 -8.19 -4.10
CA PRO A 176 -9.18 -7.49 -5.21
C PRO A 176 -10.09 -6.43 -5.85
N ASP A 177 -11.40 -6.65 -5.90
CA ASP A 177 -12.38 -5.67 -6.40
C ASP A 177 -12.45 -4.43 -5.49
N VAL A 178 -12.39 -4.63 -4.17
CA VAL A 178 -12.33 -3.52 -3.20
C VAL A 178 -11.02 -2.74 -3.37
N LEU A 179 -9.91 -3.44 -3.57
CA LEU A 179 -8.63 -2.80 -3.88
C LEU A 179 -8.73 -2.04 -5.21
N GLY A 180 -9.31 -2.63 -6.24
CA GLY A 180 -9.58 -2.00 -7.54
C GLY A 180 -10.41 -0.73 -7.41
N TYR A 181 -11.50 -0.77 -6.64
CA TYR A 181 -12.33 0.39 -6.33
C TYR A 181 -11.55 1.47 -5.56
N ILE A 182 -10.68 1.08 -4.61
CA ILE A 182 -9.74 1.98 -3.93
C ILE A 182 -8.78 2.64 -4.92
N PHE A 183 -8.23 1.88 -5.84
CA PHE A 183 -7.35 2.39 -6.90
C PHE A 183 -8.10 3.36 -7.83
N GLU A 184 -9.30 3.00 -8.29
CA GLU A 184 -10.09 3.79 -9.23
C GLU A 184 -10.57 5.11 -8.62
N GLN A 185 -11.14 5.08 -7.40
CA GLN A 185 -11.55 6.32 -6.71
C GLN A 185 -10.35 7.24 -6.48
N TYR A 186 -9.18 6.69 -6.15
CA TYR A 186 -7.97 7.47 -5.97
C TYR A 186 -7.46 8.09 -7.28
N VAL A 187 -7.37 7.30 -8.37
CA VAL A 187 -6.95 7.80 -9.68
C VAL A 187 -7.92 8.87 -10.20
N ASN A 188 -9.22 8.66 -10.03
CA ASN A 188 -10.24 9.62 -10.43
C ASN A 188 -10.18 10.92 -9.62
N GLN A 189 -9.86 10.87 -8.31
CA GLN A 189 -9.64 12.08 -7.51
C GLN A 189 -8.39 12.87 -7.95
N GLN A 190 -7.32 12.18 -8.36
CA GLN A 190 -6.10 12.82 -8.88
C GLN A 190 -6.33 13.44 -10.28
N GLN A 191 -7.17 12.82 -11.12
CA GLN A 191 -7.53 13.38 -12.44
C GLN A 191 -8.54 14.53 -12.34
N MET A 192 -9.47 14.50 -11.39
CA MET A 192 -10.42 15.60 -11.17
C MET A 192 -9.79 16.86 -10.55
N GLY A 193 -8.58 16.75 -9.98
CA GLY A 193 -7.77 17.91 -9.56
C GLY A 193 -7.10 18.68 -10.70
N LEU A 194 -7.15 18.17 -11.93
CA LEU A 194 -6.60 18.83 -13.14
C LEU A 194 -7.64 19.59 -13.96
N THR A 195 -8.90 19.64 -13.52
CA THR A 195 -9.87 20.57 -14.12
C THR A 195 -9.61 21.96 -13.56
N ILE A 196 -8.67 22.68 -14.17
CA ILE A 196 -8.56 24.13 -14.01
C ILE A 196 -9.92 24.72 -14.43
N PRO A 197 -10.68 25.37 -13.54
CA PRO A 197 -11.82 26.14 -13.99
C PRO A 197 -11.26 27.40 -14.67
N GLY A 198 -11.29 27.40 -16.00
CA GLY A 198 -11.20 28.63 -16.77
C GLY A 198 -10.20 28.57 -17.91
N ARG A 199 -10.73 28.50 -19.13
CA ARG A 199 -10.48 29.58 -20.08
C ARG A 199 -11.61 29.71 -21.12
N MET A 200 -12.19 30.92 -21.08
CA MET A 200 -13.10 31.61 -22.02
C MET A 200 -14.57 31.24 -21.95
#